data_AF-A0A061FA92-F1
#
_entry.id   AF-A0A061FA92-F1
#
_cell.length_a   1.000
_cell.length_b   1.000
_cell.length_c   1.000
_cell.angle_alpha   90.00
_cell.angle_beta   90.00
_cell.angle_gamma   90.00
#
_symmetry.space_group_name_H-M   'P 1'
#
loop_
_entity.id
_entity.type
_entity.pdbx_description
1 polymer ?
#
loop_
_entity_poly.entity_id
_entity_poly.type
_entity_poly.pdbx_seq_one_letter_code
_entity_poly.pdbx_strand_id
1 'polypeptide(L)'
;MSSKTLEVMIPILITHLPSHASYYTQKHPVLASLGSSQQELMSLGGYLTDGNKPNLTRVEHFIQAVGFYQDKIFQKRARLHQRQAERIKREKAQAKRDDSEPDSLLPVARFNGSRLALGPSLAPFQQKMESLGQPYKMRRLSSSTTIGAAIVEAEDSMHFNVHEYKEELKAKLKELIRDKSDIFNSENQEEDKIKLGEPGWKERYYVEKFSANTPEEMEAIRKDVVLRYTEGLCWVMHYYYEGVCSWWWFYPYHYAPFASDLKDLGQLDIQFVLGSSFKPFNQLLGVFPAASAHALPEQYRKLMSDPNSPIIDFYPTDFEIDMNGKRYSWQGIAKLPFIDEERLLAEVAKIEHTFEGVRSTEKQ
;
A
#
# COMPACT_ATOMS: atom_id res chain seq x y z
N MET A 1 -26.22 -0.90 20.44
CA MET A 1 -25.24 -1.11 19.35
C MET A 1 -25.49 -2.47 18.74
N SER A 2 -25.68 -2.60 17.42
CA SER A 2 -25.17 -3.82 16.77
C SER A 2 -23.70 -3.53 16.51
N SER A 3 -22.79 -4.28 17.15
CA SER A 3 -21.33 -4.11 17.01
C SER A 3 -20.90 -3.97 15.55
N LYS A 4 -21.64 -4.63 14.65
CA LYS A 4 -21.39 -4.69 13.21
C LYS A 4 -21.50 -3.36 12.48
N THR A 5 -22.42 -2.46 12.86
CA THR A 5 -22.63 -1.20 12.12
C THR A 5 -21.48 -0.22 12.37
N LEU A 6 -21.00 -0.13 13.61
CA LEU A 6 -19.83 0.70 13.96
C LEU A 6 -18.52 0.08 13.45
N GLU A 7 -18.42 -1.26 13.42
CA GLU A 7 -17.27 -1.97 12.82
C GLU A 7 -17.15 -1.77 11.31
N VAL A 8 -18.23 -1.45 10.59
CA VAL A 8 -18.21 -1.19 9.14
C VAL A 8 -18.06 0.31 8.86
N MET A 9 -18.81 1.17 9.56
CA MET A 9 -18.76 2.61 9.33
C MET A 9 -17.41 3.20 9.73
N ILE A 10 -16.86 2.80 10.88
CA ILE A 10 -15.64 3.43 11.40
C ILE A 10 -14.46 3.16 10.47
N PRO A 11 -14.13 1.96 9.96
CA PRO A 11 -13.05 1.84 8.98
C PRO A 11 -13.32 2.67 7.71
N ILE A 12 -14.53 2.62 7.17
CA ILE A 12 -14.89 3.23 5.88
C ILE A 12 -14.89 4.77 5.92
N LEU A 13 -15.37 5.36 7.02
CA LEU A 13 -15.41 6.82 7.25
C LEU A 13 -14.03 7.46 7.46
N ILE A 14 -13.00 6.68 7.78
CA ILE A 14 -11.99 7.16 8.72
C ILE A 14 -10.57 6.70 8.35
N THR A 15 -10.43 5.59 7.61
CA THR A 15 -9.10 5.11 7.15
C THR A 15 -8.48 6.04 6.12
N HIS A 16 -9.29 6.85 5.42
CA HIS A 16 -8.86 7.73 4.34
C HIS A 16 -8.83 9.21 4.70
N LEU A 17 -9.44 9.65 5.82
CA LEU A 17 -9.29 11.03 6.27
C LEU A 17 -7.84 11.28 6.72
N PRO A 18 -7.22 12.42 6.32
CA PRO A 18 -5.83 12.71 6.67
C PRO A 18 -5.56 12.63 8.18
N SER A 19 -6.56 13.02 8.98
CA SER A 19 -6.50 13.00 10.45
C SER A 19 -6.40 11.62 11.07
N HIS A 20 -6.78 10.53 10.40
CA HIS A 20 -6.34 9.21 10.89
C HIS A 20 -5.93 8.12 9.92
N ALA A 21 -5.53 8.51 8.72
CA ALA A 21 -4.62 7.72 7.91
C ALA A 21 -3.19 7.70 8.50
N SER A 22 -2.88 6.86 9.53
CA SER A 22 -1.54 6.20 9.65
C SER A 22 -1.26 5.22 10.80
N TYR A 23 -2.17 4.90 11.73
CA TYR A 23 -1.83 3.98 12.84
C TYR A 23 -2.87 2.89 13.12
N TYR A 24 -3.56 2.43 12.09
CA TYR A 24 -4.71 1.52 12.23
C TYR A 24 -4.39 0.03 12.38
N THR A 25 -3.12 -0.39 12.46
CA THR A 25 -2.78 -1.82 12.65
C THR A 25 -1.82 -2.13 13.80
N GLN A 26 -1.36 -1.15 14.58
CA GLN A 26 -0.63 -1.42 15.82
C GLN A 26 -1.29 -0.72 17.01
N LYS A 27 -2.14 -1.51 17.70
CA LYS A 27 -2.57 -1.40 19.10
C LYS A 27 -2.74 0.02 19.68
N HIS A 28 -4.00 0.35 19.99
CA HIS A 28 -4.46 1.34 21.00
C HIS A 28 -4.92 2.78 20.65
N PRO A 29 -4.89 3.34 19.42
CA PRO A 29 -5.48 4.67 19.20
C PRO A 29 -7.02 4.66 19.12
N VAL A 30 -7.59 3.60 18.52
CA VAL A 30 -9.02 3.48 18.21
C VAL A 30 -9.87 3.49 19.48
N LEU A 31 -9.43 2.77 20.51
CA LEU A 31 -10.17 2.68 21.78
C LEU A 31 -10.14 3.98 22.60
N ALA A 32 -9.09 4.81 22.44
CA ALA A 32 -8.97 6.06 23.19
C ALA A 32 -9.88 7.17 22.61
N SER A 33 -10.05 7.22 21.28
CA SER A 33 -11.06 8.09 20.66
C SER A 33 -12.47 7.52 20.83
N LEU A 34 -12.65 6.20 20.79
CA LEU A 34 -13.94 5.55 21.05
C LEU A 34 -14.48 5.80 22.48
N GLY A 35 -13.62 5.96 23.49
CA GLY A 35 -14.07 6.31 24.85
C GLY A 35 -14.78 7.67 24.89
N SER A 36 -14.25 8.67 24.19
CA SER A 36 -14.88 9.99 24.02
C SER A 36 -16.09 9.91 23.10
N SER A 37 -15.95 9.19 21.97
CA SER A 37 -17.01 9.04 20.97
C SER A 37 -18.21 8.25 21.48
N GLN A 38 -18.06 7.35 22.45
CA GLN A 38 -19.18 6.66 23.09
C GLN A 38 -20.03 7.61 23.95
N GLN A 39 -19.40 8.55 24.67
CA GLN A 39 -20.12 9.58 25.42
C GLN A 39 -20.83 10.55 24.47
N GLU A 40 -20.18 10.92 23.37
CA GLU A 40 -20.79 11.74 22.32
C GLU A 40 -21.94 10.99 21.63
N LEU A 41 -21.81 9.68 21.36
CA LEU A 41 -22.88 8.86 20.78
C LEU A 41 -24.13 8.83 21.68
N MET A 42 -23.95 8.81 23.01
CA MET A 42 -25.05 8.87 23.97
C MET A 42 -25.81 10.20 23.91
N SER A 43 -25.17 11.28 23.45
CA SER A 43 -25.79 12.60 23.32
C SER A 43 -26.56 12.81 22.00
N LEU A 44 -26.34 11.97 20.97
CA LEU A 44 -26.91 12.13 19.62
C LEU A 44 -28.38 11.71 19.48
N GLY A 45 -29.01 11.25 20.56
CA GLY A 45 -30.46 10.96 20.60
C GLY A 45 -30.92 9.85 19.66
N GLY A 46 -30.02 8.97 19.19
CA GLY A 46 -30.36 7.82 18.35
C GLY A 46 -29.17 7.27 17.54
N TYR A 47 -29.46 6.37 16.59
CA TYR A 47 -28.45 5.74 15.74
C TYR A 47 -27.90 6.69 14.66
N LEU A 48 -26.63 6.53 14.27
CA LEU A 48 -26.02 7.27 13.15
C LEU A 48 -26.65 6.91 11.80
N THR A 49 -27.31 5.77 11.72
CA THR A 49 -27.84 5.21 10.49
C THR A 49 -29.22 4.62 10.73
N ASP A 50 -30.08 4.70 9.73
CA ASP A 50 -31.38 4.03 9.70
C ASP A 50 -31.42 3.08 8.50
N GLY A 51 -31.23 1.77 8.77
CA GLY A 51 -31.07 0.76 7.72
C GLY A 51 -29.87 1.03 6.81
N ASN A 52 -30.14 1.28 5.53
CA ASN A 52 -29.18 1.59 4.47
C ASN A 52 -28.86 3.10 4.34
N LYS A 53 -29.57 3.97 5.07
CA LYS A 53 -29.44 5.43 4.94
C LYS A 53 -28.71 6.03 6.15
N PRO A 54 -27.56 6.69 5.96
CA PRO A 54 -26.92 7.44 7.03
C PRO A 54 -27.74 8.68 7.39
N ASN A 55 -27.88 8.96 8.69
CA ASN A 55 -28.47 10.21 9.16
C ASN A 55 -27.38 11.29 9.12
N LEU A 56 -27.36 12.07 8.03
CA LEU A 56 -26.28 13.02 7.75
C LEU A 56 -26.09 14.07 8.85
N THR A 57 -27.16 14.52 9.51
CA THR A 57 -27.06 15.46 10.65
C THR A 57 -26.32 14.84 11.85
N ARG A 58 -26.60 13.57 12.17
CA ARG A 58 -25.90 12.88 13.26
C ARG A 58 -24.46 12.53 12.87
N VAL A 59 -24.24 12.13 11.62
CA VAL A 59 -22.91 11.88 11.07
C VAL A 59 -22.06 13.15 11.13
N GLU A 60 -22.60 14.30 10.74
CA GLU A 60 -21.94 15.60 10.85
C GLU A 60 -21.51 15.88 12.29
N HIS A 61 -22.43 15.79 13.25
CA HIS A 61 -22.11 16.00 14.66
C HIS A 61 -20.97 15.09 15.16
N PHE A 62 -21.02 13.81 14.79
CA PHE A 62 -19.99 12.84 15.14
C PHE A 62 -18.63 13.20 14.53
N ILE A 63 -18.61 13.53 13.23
CA ILE A 63 -17.38 13.85 12.51
C ILE A 63 -16.80 15.19 12.98
N GLN A 64 -17.62 16.20 13.27
CA GLN A 64 -17.18 17.48 13.82
C GLN A 64 -16.51 17.31 15.19
N ALA A 65 -17.00 16.39 16.02
CA ALA A 65 -16.36 16.07 17.28
C ALA A 65 -14.97 15.45 17.08
N VAL A 66 -14.79 14.57 16.07
CA VAL A 66 -13.46 14.09 15.65
C VAL A 66 -12.62 15.25 15.08
N GLY A 67 -13.24 16.16 14.33
CA GLY A 67 -12.69 17.40 13.79
C GLY A 67 -11.99 18.26 14.85
N PHE A 68 -12.58 18.37 16.04
CA PHE A 68 -12.02 19.13 17.15
C PHE A 68 -10.65 18.63 17.63
N TYR A 69 -10.36 17.34 17.48
CA TYR A 69 -9.10 16.74 17.91
C TYR A 69 -8.04 16.67 16.81
N GLN A 70 -8.33 17.12 15.58
CA GLN A 70 -7.43 16.97 14.42
C GLN A 70 -6.04 17.56 14.65
N ASP A 71 -5.95 18.79 15.15
CA ASP A 71 -4.65 19.45 15.41
C ASP A 71 -3.79 18.65 16.39
N LYS A 72 -4.40 18.17 17.49
CA LYS A 72 -3.71 17.35 18.50
C LYS A 72 -3.25 16.02 17.89
N ILE A 73 -4.04 15.41 17.02
CA ILE A 73 -3.70 14.18 16.33
C ILE A 73 -2.51 14.40 15.39
N PHE A 74 -2.53 15.47 14.59
CA PHE A 74 -1.44 15.80 13.66
C PHE A 74 -0.13 16.10 14.39
N GLN A 75 -0.16 16.91 15.44
CA GLN A 75 1.02 17.19 16.26
C GLN A 75 1.61 15.92 16.89
N LYS A 76 0.75 15.03 17.40
CA LYS A 76 1.19 13.73 17.94
C LYS A 76 1.82 12.86 16.85
N ARG A 77 1.23 12.83 15.65
CA ARG A 77 1.74 12.08 14.49
C ARG A 77 3.12 12.60 14.05
N ALA A 78 3.30 13.91 13.93
CA ALA A 78 4.57 14.53 13.55
C ALA A 78 5.70 14.12 14.52
N ARG A 79 5.44 14.20 15.85
CA ARG A 79 6.40 13.78 16.88
C ARG A 79 6.77 12.30 16.80
N LEU A 80 5.79 11.43 16.52
CA LEU A 80 6.05 9.99 16.38
C LEU A 80 6.86 9.68 15.12
N HIS A 81 6.54 10.31 13.99
CA HIS A 81 7.32 10.19 12.75
C HIS A 81 8.77 10.61 12.94
N GLN A 82 9.00 11.74 13.61
CA GLN A 82 10.35 12.22 13.92
C GLN A 82 11.15 11.19 14.74
N ARG A 83 10.54 10.64 15.81
CA ARG A 83 11.17 9.60 16.64
C ARG A 83 11.51 8.33 15.85
N GLN A 84 10.63 7.91 14.95
CA GLN A 84 10.88 6.76 14.08
C GLN A 84 12.00 7.02 13.08
N ALA A 85 12.02 8.19 12.45
CA ALA A 85 13.08 8.61 11.55
C ALA A 85 14.45 8.61 12.25
N GLU A 86 14.52 9.16 13.46
CA GLU A 86 15.74 9.16 14.28
C GLU A 86 16.19 7.74 14.64
N ARG A 87 15.27 6.86 15.01
CA ARG A 87 15.58 5.46 15.33
C ARG A 87 16.17 4.72 14.14
N ILE A 88 15.54 4.84 12.97
CA ILE A 88 16.01 4.19 11.74
C ILE A 88 17.38 4.74 11.33
N LYS A 89 17.59 6.06 11.46
CA LYS A 89 18.88 6.69 11.19
C LYS A 89 19.99 6.13 12.11
N ARG A 90 19.70 5.88 13.39
CA ARG A 90 20.64 5.28 14.34
C ARG A 90 20.95 3.82 14.00
N GLU A 91 19.93 3.01 13.72
CA GLU A 91 20.09 1.60 13.35
C GLU A 91 20.96 1.46 12.09
N LYS A 92 20.77 2.32 11.09
CA LYS A 92 21.62 2.36 9.89
C LYS A 92 23.04 2.81 10.15
N ALA A 93 23.22 3.82 11.00
CA ALA A 93 24.55 4.29 11.37
C ALA A 93 25.34 3.22 12.15
N GLN A 94 24.64 2.28 12.81
CA GLN A 94 25.24 1.14 13.49
C GLN A 94 25.54 0.00 12.50
N ALA A 95 24.60 -0.37 11.63
CA ALA A 95 24.84 -1.38 10.59
C ALA A 95 26.01 -1.02 9.66
N LYS A 96 26.12 0.26 9.27
CA LYS A 96 27.27 0.74 8.48
C LYS A 96 28.61 0.59 9.22
N ARG A 97 28.64 0.61 10.56
CA ARG A 97 29.87 0.40 11.35
C ARG A 97 30.23 -1.08 11.46
N ASP A 98 29.25 -1.94 11.64
CA ASP A 98 29.48 -3.40 11.69
C ASP A 98 29.97 -3.94 10.33
N ASP A 99 29.49 -3.39 9.21
CA ASP A 99 29.98 -3.75 7.86
C ASP A 99 31.37 -3.20 7.52
N SER A 100 31.91 -2.26 8.31
CA SER A 100 33.21 -1.61 8.06
C SER A 100 34.31 -2.00 9.06
N GLU A 101 34.05 -2.96 9.96
CA GLU A 101 35.09 -3.64 10.74
C GLU A 101 35.59 -4.89 9.98
N PRO A 102 36.78 -4.87 9.36
CA PRO A 102 37.43 -6.10 8.93
C PRO A 102 37.95 -6.82 10.16
N ASP A 103 37.26 -7.88 10.60
CA ASP A 103 37.69 -8.94 11.51
C ASP A 103 39.02 -8.64 12.24
N SER A 104 38.99 -7.64 13.12
CA SER A 104 40.19 -7.10 13.73
C SER A 104 40.46 -7.92 14.98
N LEU A 105 41.26 -8.98 14.80
CA LEU A 105 41.79 -9.83 15.86
C LEU A 105 42.28 -8.95 17.02
N LEU A 106 41.51 -8.92 18.12
CA LEU A 106 41.92 -8.30 19.36
C LEU A 106 43.29 -8.89 19.75
N PRO A 107 44.34 -8.08 19.95
CA PRO A 107 45.60 -8.60 20.44
C PRO A 107 45.35 -9.04 21.89
N VAL A 108 45.34 -10.35 22.12
CA VAL A 108 45.42 -10.92 23.46
C VAL A 108 46.74 -10.44 24.06
N ALA A 109 46.67 -9.42 24.92
CA ALA A 109 47.80 -8.97 25.72
C ALA A 109 48.25 -10.15 26.60
N ARG A 110 49.39 -10.74 26.25
CA ARG A 110 50.09 -11.72 27.11
C ARG A 110 50.54 -11.00 28.38
N PHE A 111 49.77 -11.16 29.44
CA PHE A 111 50.18 -10.74 30.77
C PHE A 111 51.09 -11.83 31.36
N ASN A 112 52.35 -11.50 31.59
CA ASN A 112 53.34 -12.37 32.22
C ASN A 112 53.85 -11.65 33.49
N GLY A 113 53.47 -12.13 34.68
CA GLY A 113 53.88 -11.54 35.96
C GLY A 113 53.27 -12.24 37.17
N SER A 114 54.11 -13.03 37.86
CA SER A 114 53.85 -14.02 38.91
C SER A 114 53.24 -13.51 40.23
N ARG A 115 52.44 -14.37 40.91
CA ARG A 115 52.71 -14.93 42.26
C ARG A 115 51.56 -15.81 42.84
N LEU A 116 51.90 -17.09 43.07
CA LEU A 116 51.52 -18.01 44.17
C LEU A 116 50.03 -18.27 44.51
N ALA A 117 49.54 -19.49 44.22
CA ALA A 117 49.17 -20.50 45.23
C ALA A 117 48.81 -21.84 44.57
N LEU A 118 48.98 -22.93 45.33
CA LEU A 118 49.16 -24.31 44.89
C LEU A 118 47.87 -25.05 44.48
N GLY A 119 48.00 -25.99 43.53
CA GLY A 119 47.11 -27.14 43.33
C GLY A 119 47.82 -28.19 42.44
N PRO A 120 47.85 -29.48 42.83
CA PRO A 120 48.83 -30.43 42.29
C PRO A 120 48.51 -30.95 40.88
N SER A 121 49.61 -31.06 40.13
CA SER A 121 49.81 -31.78 38.86
C SER A 121 49.14 -33.16 38.80
N LEU A 122 48.65 -33.53 37.61
CA LEU A 122 49.09 -34.75 36.91
C LEU A 122 48.74 -34.62 35.40
N ALA A 123 49.76 -34.39 34.58
CA ALA A 123 49.84 -34.85 33.19
C ALA A 123 51.09 -35.75 33.14
N PRO A 124 51.22 -36.79 32.27
CA PRO A 124 51.31 -36.54 30.82
C PRO A 124 50.93 -37.71 29.88
N PHE A 125 50.54 -37.39 28.64
CA PHE A 125 51.19 -38.03 27.49
C PHE A 125 51.21 -37.11 26.25
N GLN A 126 52.42 -36.71 25.89
CA GLN A 126 52.89 -36.18 24.59
C GLN A 126 52.68 -37.22 23.47
N GLN A 127 52.66 -36.98 22.15
CA GLN A 127 53.23 -35.93 21.33
C GLN A 127 52.62 -36.03 19.90
N LYS A 128 52.25 -34.87 19.33
CA LYS A 128 52.66 -34.31 18.02
C LYS A 128 52.41 -35.07 16.69
N MET A 129 51.72 -34.35 15.78
CA MET A 129 51.78 -34.23 14.30
C MET A 129 52.21 -35.46 13.50
N GLU A 130 51.54 -35.85 12.41
CA GLU A 130 51.53 -35.08 11.14
C GLU A 130 50.71 -35.82 10.06
N SER A 131 50.05 -35.04 9.19
CA SER A 131 49.84 -35.25 7.76
C SER A 131 48.83 -36.29 7.21
N LEU A 132 48.23 -35.84 6.09
CA LEU A 132 47.83 -36.60 4.90
C LEU A 132 46.54 -37.45 4.96
N GLY A 133 45.43 -36.78 4.63
CA GLY A 133 44.57 -37.20 3.52
C GLY A 133 43.62 -38.40 3.69
N GLN A 134 42.64 -38.41 2.79
CA GLN A 134 41.69 -39.48 2.44
C GLN A 134 40.44 -39.68 3.34
N PRO A 135 39.36 -40.26 2.80
CA PRO A 135 38.91 -40.26 1.41
C PRO A 135 37.41 -39.95 1.27
N TYR A 136 37.05 -39.35 0.14
CA TYR A 136 35.72 -39.42 -0.43
C TYR A 136 35.38 -40.90 -0.63
N LYS A 137 34.43 -41.44 0.14
CA LYS A 137 33.90 -42.78 -0.06
C LYS A 137 33.12 -42.79 -1.38
N MET A 138 33.82 -43.16 -2.44
CA MET A 138 33.22 -43.52 -3.72
C MET A 138 32.32 -44.75 -3.50
N ARG A 139 31.01 -44.58 -3.72
CA ARG A 139 30.04 -45.67 -3.70
C ARG A 139 30.31 -46.55 -4.93
N ARG A 140 30.65 -47.82 -4.72
CA ARG A 140 30.74 -48.83 -5.78
C ARG A 140 29.41 -48.91 -6.53
N LEU A 141 29.44 -48.74 -7.85
CA LEU A 141 28.31 -49.11 -8.72
C LEU A 141 28.10 -50.63 -8.62
N SER A 142 26.91 -51.05 -8.22
CA SER A 142 26.38 -52.37 -8.58
C SER A 142 25.70 -52.28 -9.94
N SER A 143 26.06 -53.19 -10.83
CA SER A 143 25.66 -53.23 -12.23
C SER A 143 24.16 -53.55 -12.42
N SER A 144 23.30 -52.53 -12.32
CA SER A 144 22.00 -52.44 -13.03
C SER A 144 21.37 -51.05 -12.88
N THR A 145 22.16 -49.98 -13.00
CA THR A 145 21.59 -48.63 -13.19
C THR A 145 21.56 -48.39 -14.68
N THR A 146 20.41 -48.60 -15.31
CA THR A 146 20.21 -48.27 -16.72
C THR A 146 20.56 -46.80 -16.95
N ILE A 147 21.09 -46.48 -18.14
CA ILE A 147 21.47 -45.11 -18.53
C ILE A 147 20.31 -44.12 -18.25
N GLY A 148 19.06 -44.56 -18.40
CA GLY A 148 17.87 -43.79 -18.04
C GLY A 148 17.75 -43.40 -16.57
N ALA A 149 18.15 -44.25 -15.61
CA ALA A 149 18.08 -43.91 -14.19
C ALA A 149 19.12 -42.87 -13.77
N ALA A 150 20.32 -42.91 -14.35
CA ALA A 150 21.35 -41.89 -14.15
C ALA A 150 20.99 -40.55 -14.81
N ILE A 151 20.30 -40.59 -15.96
CA ILE A 151 19.75 -39.38 -16.61
C ILE A 151 18.65 -38.78 -15.75
N VAL A 152 17.69 -39.58 -15.26
CA VAL A 152 16.60 -39.10 -14.39
C VAL A 152 17.14 -38.51 -13.08
N GLU A 153 18.12 -39.14 -12.43
CA GLU A 153 18.75 -38.57 -11.22
C GLU A 153 19.54 -37.27 -11.51
N ALA A 154 20.22 -37.19 -12.66
CA ALA A 154 20.91 -35.97 -13.06
C ALA A 154 19.93 -34.84 -13.42
N GLU A 155 18.85 -35.15 -14.14
CA GLU A 155 17.76 -34.23 -14.49
C GLU A 155 17.04 -33.73 -13.24
N ASP A 156 16.70 -34.61 -12.29
CA ASP A 156 16.11 -34.21 -11.00
C ASP A 156 17.06 -33.36 -10.16
N SER A 157 18.38 -33.66 -10.15
CA SER A 157 19.38 -32.86 -9.44
C SER A 157 19.60 -31.46 -10.06
N MET A 158 19.53 -31.35 -11.38
CA MET A 158 19.58 -30.06 -12.08
C MET A 158 18.28 -29.29 -11.87
N HIS A 159 17.13 -29.96 -11.92
CA HIS A 159 15.82 -29.34 -11.71
C HIS A 159 15.65 -28.84 -10.26
N PHE A 160 16.20 -29.56 -9.27
CA PHE A 160 16.25 -29.15 -7.88
C PHE A 160 17.16 -27.91 -7.68
N ASN A 161 18.37 -27.92 -8.25
CA ASN A 161 19.26 -26.76 -8.20
C ASN A 161 18.63 -25.52 -8.86
N VAL A 162 18.06 -25.67 -10.06
CA VAL A 162 17.40 -24.55 -10.77
C VAL A 162 16.22 -23.99 -9.96
N HIS A 163 15.46 -24.85 -9.28
CA HIS A 163 14.39 -24.42 -8.38
C HIS A 163 14.93 -23.65 -7.16
N GLU A 164 15.99 -24.15 -6.52
CA GLU A 164 16.62 -23.49 -5.37
C GLU A 164 17.21 -22.12 -5.73
N TYR A 165 17.96 -22.02 -6.83
CA TYR A 165 18.48 -20.74 -7.35
C TYR A 165 17.36 -19.76 -7.70
N LYS A 166 16.24 -20.25 -8.25
CA LYS A 166 15.07 -19.41 -8.56
C LYS A 166 14.41 -18.88 -7.30
N GLU A 167 14.27 -19.69 -6.26
CA GLU A 167 13.69 -19.25 -4.98
C GLU A 167 14.64 -18.30 -4.23
N GLU A 168 15.95 -18.52 -4.26
CA GLU A 168 16.94 -17.60 -3.69
C GLU A 168 16.93 -16.25 -4.43
N LEU A 169 16.89 -16.26 -5.77
CA LEU A 169 16.80 -15.05 -6.57
C LEU A 169 15.49 -14.30 -6.32
N LYS A 170 14.36 -15.01 -6.19
CA LYS A 170 13.08 -14.42 -5.80
C LYS A 170 13.14 -13.80 -4.40
N ALA A 171 13.79 -14.47 -3.45
CA ALA A 171 13.94 -13.95 -2.09
C ALA A 171 14.77 -12.66 -2.07
N LYS A 172 15.93 -12.67 -2.73
CA LYS A 172 16.79 -11.48 -2.89
C LYS A 172 16.07 -10.35 -3.61
N LEU A 173 15.33 -10.66 -4.68
CA LEU A 173 14.54 -9.68 -5.41
C LEU A 173 13.42 -9.09 -4.54
N LYS A 174 12.73 -9.93 -3.76
CA LYS A 174 11.68 -9.49 -2.84
C LYS A 174 12.24 -8.59 -1.74
N GLU A 175 13.43 -8.89 -1.23
CA GLU A 175 14.13 -8.04 -0.27
C GLU A 175 14.52 -6.70 -0.90
N LEU A 176 15.14 -6.71 -2.08
CA LEU A 176 15.47 -5.50 -2.84
C LEU A 176 14.25 -4.63 -3.15
N ILE A 177 13.13 -5.24 -3.56
CA ILE A 177 11.87 -4.52 -3.81
C ILE A 177 11.37 -3.88 -2.51
N ARG A 178 11.40 -4.63 -1.41
CA ARG A 178 10.98 -4.12 -0.10
C ARG A 178 11.87 -2.96 0.35
N ASP A 179 13.18 -3.07 0.17
CA ASP A 179 14.12 -2.04 0.57
C ASP A 179 14.01 -0.79 -0.30
N LYS A 180 13.81 -0.96 -1.61
CA LYS A 180 13.56 0.15 -2.54
C LYS A 180 12.20 0.82 -2.31
N SER A 181 11.22 0.08 -1.80
CA SER A 181 9.89 0.62 -1.48
C SER A 181 9.84 1.41 -0.17
N ASP A 182 10.83 1.27 0.71
CA ASP A 182 10.89 1.95 2.00
C ASP A 182 11.57 3.31 1.85
N ILE A 183 10.81 4.41 1.94
CA ILE A 183 11.37 5.77 1.78
C ILE A 183 12.38 6.09 2.89
N PHE A 184 12.27 5.47 4.06
CA PHE A 184 13.29 5.69 5.09
C PHE A 184 14.66 5.15 4.63
N ASN A 185 14.71 4.33 3.57
CA ASN A 185 15.89 3.86 2.86
C ASN A 185 16.42 4.77 1.76
N SER A 186 15.64 5.70 1.22
CA SER A 186 16.17 6.66 0.26
C SER A 186 16.98 7.76 0.96
N GLU A 187 18.14 8.12 0.37
CA GLU A 187 18.99 9.21 0.87
C GLU A 187 18.34 10.59 0.65
N ASN A 188 17.36 10.68 -0.25
CA ASN A 188 16.56 11.88 -0.50
C ASN A 188 15.37 11.93 0.45
N GLN A 189 15.51 12.70 1.54
CA GLN A 189 14.37 13.08 2.37
C GLN A 189 13.62 14.22 1.68
N GLU A 190 12.51 13.91 1.01
CA GLU A 190 11.59 14.95 0.56
C GLU A 190 11.03 15.69 1.80
N GLU A 191 11.16 17.02 1.82
CA GLU A 191 10.63 17.83 2.90
C GLU A 191 9.10 17.78 2.92
N ASP A 192 8.49 17.61 4.10
CA ASP A 192 7.04 17.69 4.27
C ASP A 192 6.58 19.14 4.00
N LYS A 193 6.05 19.37 2.80
CA LYS A 193 5.55 20.67 2.36
C LYS A 193 4.29 21.11 3.12
N ILE A 194 3.45 20.17 3.56
CA ILE A 194 2.16 20.48 4.20
C ILE A 194 2.36 20.81 5.67
N LYS A 195 3.27 20.12 6.35
CA LYS A 195 3.55 20.28 7.80
C LYS A 195 2.27 20.20 8.62
N LEU A 196 1.65 19.03 8.62
CA LEU A 196 0.42 18.79 9.36
C LEU A 196 0.60 19.08 10.85
N GLY A 197 -0.27 19.93 11.41
CA GLY A 197 -0.24 20.32 12.83
C GLY A 197 0.48 21.65 13.12
N GLU A 198 1.10 22.29 12.12
CA GLU A 198 1.60 23.67 12.20
C GLU A 198 0.56 24.67 11.66
N PRO A 199 0.45 25.89 12.22
CA PRO A 199 -0.48 26.91 11.72
C PRO A 199 -0.44 27.04 10.19
N GLY A 200 -1.61 27.05 9.55
CA GLY A 200 -1.74 27.12 8.10
C GLY A 200 -1.63 25.77 7.36
N TRP A 201 -1.63 24.63 8.07
CA TRP A 201 -1.51 23.29 7.45
C TRP A 201 -2.66 22.97 6.49
N LYS A 202 -3.84 23.53 6.74
CA LYS A 202 -5.05 23.23 5.96
C LYS A 202 -5.00 23.91 4.59
N GLU A 203 -4.59 25.16 4.55
CA GLU A 203 -4.38 25.92 3.34
C GLU A 203 -3.29 25.28 2.48
N ARG A 204 -2.14 24.93 3.10
CA ARG A 204 -1.05 24.23 2.41
C ARG A 204 -1.49 22.88 1.83
N TYR A 205 -2.36 22.15 2.53
CA TYR A 205 -2.90 20.90 2.03
C TYR A 205 -3.74 21.08 0.76
N TYR A 206 -4.68 22.02 0.76
CA TYR A 206 -5.53 22.25 -0.42
C TYR A 206 -4.75 22.80 -1.62
N VAL A 207 -3.76 23.67 -1.37
CA VAL A 207 -2.85 24.16 -2.41
C VAL A 207 -2.02 23.00 -3.00
N GLU A 208 -1.38 22.18 -2.16
CA GLU A 208 -0.47 21.13 -2.64
C GLU A 208 -1.21 19.93 -3.24
N LYS A 209 -2.35 19.51 -2.66
CA LYS A 209 -3.04 18.26 -3.01
C LYS A 209 -4.17 18.44 -4.02
N PHE A 210 -4.78 19.62 -4.07
CA PHE A 210 -5.87 19.93 -4.97
C PHE A 210 -5.54 21.07 -5.94
N SER A 211 -4.33 21.61 -5.89
CA SER A 211 -3.90 22.74 -6.74
C SER A 211 -4.81 23.97 -6.62
N ALA A 212 -5.43 24.16 -5.45
CA ALA A 212 -6.35 25.25 -5.17
C ALA A 212 -5.58 26.53 -4.75
N ASN A 213 -5.24 27.39 -5.71
CA ASN A 213 -4.32 28.51 -5.49
C ASN A 213 -5.03 29.76 -4.97
N THR A 214 -6.30 29.96 -5.32
CA THR A 214 -7.10 31.10 -4.85
C THR A 214 -8.04 30.70 -3.72
N PRO A 215 -8.40 31.63 -2.81
CA PRO A 215 -9.32 31.33 -1.73
C PRO A 215 -10.73 30.93 -2.21
N GLU A 216 -11.17 31.48 -3.35
CA GLU A 216 -12.46 31.16 -3.96
C GLU A 216 -12.48 29.74 -4.53
N GLU A 217 -11.44 29.36 -5.29
CA GLU A 217 -11.28 27.99 -5.79
C GLU A 217 -11.16 26.98 -4.65
N MET A 218 -10.40 27.31 -3.61
CA MET A 218 -10.25 26.44 -2.44
C MET A 218 -11.57 26.16 -1.75
N GLU A 219 -12.43 27.16 -1.58
CA GLU A 219 -13.74 26.97 -0.97
C GLU A 219 -14.68 26.17 -1.89
N ALA A 220 -14.65 26.42 -3.20
CA ALA A 220 -15.42 25.65 -4.17
C ALA A 220 -15.00 24.16 -4.18
N ILE A 221 -13.70 23.90 -4.25
CA ILE A 221 -13.13 22.54 -4.20
C ILE A 221 -13.47 21.88 -2.86
N ARG A 222 -13.30 22.59 -1.74
CA ARG A 222 -13.63 22.05 -0.42
C ARG A 222 -15.09 21.58 -0.36
N LYS A 223 -16.03 22.40 -0.84
CA LYS A 223 -17.46 22.05 -0.88
C LYS A 223 -17.72 20.86 -1.79
N ASP A 224 -17.14 20.83 -2.98
CA ASP A 224 -17.33 19.73 -3.93
C ASP A 224 -16.75 18.41 -3.39
N VAL A 225 -15.54 18.46 -2.81
CA VAL A 225 -14.89 17.32 -2.18
C VAL A 225 -15.72 16.78 -1.01
N VAL A 226 -16.27 17.66 -0.17
CA VAL A 226 -17.18 17.29 0.93
C VAL A 226 -18.43 16.60 0.41
N LEU A 227 -19.04 17.15 -0.64
CA LEU A 227 -20.20 16.55 -1.30
C LEU A 227 -19.86 15.15 -1.84
N ARG A 228 -18.83 15.02 -2.69
CA ARG A 228 -18.41 13.74 -3.27
C ARG A 228 -18.00 12.71 -2.20
N TYR A 229 -17.36 13.16 -1.13
CA TYR A 229 -16.98 12.29 -0.01
C TYR A 229 -18.21 11.77 0.73
N THR A 230 -19.22 12.62 0.93
CA THR A 230 -20.48 12.25 1.59
C THR A 230 -21.33 11.35 0.69
N GLU A 231 -21.37 11.60 -0.62
CA GLU A 231 -21.93 10.67 -1.61
C GLU A 231 -21.26 9.30 -1.48
N GLY A 232 -19.92 9.26 -1.40
CA GLY A 232 -19.20 7.99 -1.27
C GLY A 232 -19.51 7.22 0.01
N LEU A 233 -19.68 7.93 1.13
CA LEU A 233 -20.13 7.32 2.37
C LEU A 233 -21.52 6.67 2.20
N CYS A 234 -22.46 7.39 1.58
CA CYS A 234 -23.80 6.88 1.30
C CYS A 234 -23.76 5.70 0.32
N TRP A 235 -22.94 5.78 -0.73
CA TRP A 235 -22.78 4.72 -1.73
C TRP A 235 -22.25 3.43 -1.09
N VAL A 236 -21.19 3.53 -0.29
CA VAL A 236 -20.60 2.36 0.38
C VAL A 236 -21.59 1.78 1.38
N MET A 237 -22.31 2.62 2.13
CA MET A 237 -23.31 2.13 3.04
C MET A 237 -24.43 1.38 2.31
N HIS A 238 -24.94 1.92 1.20
CA HIS A 238 -25.93 1.23 0.40
C HIS A 238 -25.39 -0.08 -0.19
N TYR A 239 -24.15 -0.08 -0.68
CA TYR A 239 -23.46 -1.26 -1.22
C TYR A 239 -23.46 -2.46 -0.27
N TYR A 240 -23.16 -2.24 1.01
CA TYR A 240 -23.10 -3.32 1.99
C TYR A 240 -24.47 -3.84 2.46
N TYR A 241 -25.53 -3.01 2.41
CA TYR A 241 -26.84 -3.38 2.93
C TYR A 241 -27.84 -3.80 1.84
N GLU A 242 -27.77 -3.21 0.65
CA GLU A 242 -28.74 -3.40 -0.44
C GLU A 242 -28.09 -3.73 -1.79
N GLY A 243 -26.76 -3.71 -1.88
CA GLY A 243 -26.03 -3.93 -3.12
C GLY A 243 -25.76 -2.65 -3.89
N VAL A 244 -25.34 -2.77 -5.15
CA VAL A 244 -24.86 -1.62 -5.95
C VAL A 244 -26.00 -0.62 -6.22
N CYS A 245 -25.87 0.63 -5.75
CA CYS A 245 -26.79 1.72 -6.10
C CYS A 245 -26.40 2.52 -7.35
N SER A 246 -25.13 2.47 -7.75
CA SER A 246 -24.64 3.12 -8.97
C SER A 246 -23.38 2.45 -9.46
N TRP A 247 -23.38 2.01 -10.71
CA TRP A 247 -22.20 1.49 -11.40
C TRP A 247 -21.27 2.60 -11.92
N TRP A 248 -21.81 3.80 -12.13
CA TRP A 248 -21.08 4.95 -12.70
C TRP A 248 -20.46 5.86 -11.63
N TRP A 249 -20.99 5.81 -10.40
CA TRP A 249 -20.48 6.66 -9.33
C TRP A 249 -19.06 6.25 -8.93
N PHE A 250 -18.17 7.23 -8.84
CA PHE A 250 -16.84 7.10 -8.25
C PHE A 250 -16.48 8.39 -7.52
N TYR A 251 -15.46 8.33 -6.66
CA TYR A 251 -14.94 9.50 -5.96
C TYR A 251 -13.86 10.18 -6.83
N PRO A 252 -14.09 11.39 -7.37
CA PRO A 252 -13.25 11.99 -8.41
C PRO A 252 -12.05 12.78 -7.85
N TYR A 253 -11.49 12.33 -6.73
CA TYR A 253 -10.32 12.96 -6.11
C TYR A 253 -9.38 11.89 -5.55
N HIS A 254 -8.07 12.14 -5.62
CA HIS A 254 -7.07 11.24 -5.00
C HIS A 254 -6.99 11.41 -3.47
N TYR A 255 -7.53 12.51 -2.95
CA TYR A 255 -7.40 12.91 -1.54
C TYR A 255 -8.76 13.17 -0.91
N ALA A 256 -8.87 12.92 0.39
CA ALA A 256 -10.07 13.16 1.18
C ALA A 256 -10.09 14.59 1.77
N PRO A 257 -11.26 15.15 2.11
CA PRO A 257 -11.34 16.40 2.89
C PRO A 257 -10.89 16.16 4.34
N PHE A 258 -10.80 17.22 5.14
CA PHE A 258 -10.63 17.05 6.59
C PHE A 258 -11.98 16.84 7.28
N ALA A 259 -11.98 16.16 8.42
CA ALA A 259 -13.18 16.04 9.27
C ALA A 259 -13.78 17.41 9.62
N SER A 260 -12.94 18.43 9.86
CA SER A 260 -13.41 19.80 10.11
C SER A 260 -14.13 20.46 8.92
N ASP A 261 -13.97 19.96 7.69
CA ASP A 261 -14.67 20.44 6.49
C ASP A 261 -16.06 19.83 6.31
N LEU A 262 -16.32 18.68 6.94
CA LEU A 262 -17.58 17.94 6.82
C LEU A 262 -18.68 18.61 7.67
N LYS A 263 -19.24 19.70 7.14
CA LYS A 263 -20.30 20.54 7.73
C LYS A 263 -21.48 20.66 6.78
N ASP A 264 -22.64 21.02 7.32
CA ASP A 264 -23.89 21.22 6.58
C ASP A 264 -24.33 19.97 5.81
N LEU A 265 -23.97 18.77 6.29
CA LEU A 265 -24.23 17.50 5.60
C LEU A 265 -25.72 17.20 5.54
N GLY A 266 -26.49 17.67 6.52
CA GLY A 266 -27.94 17.50 6.56
C GLY A 266 -28.69 18.21 5.43
N GLN A 267 -28.05 19.13 4.71
CA GLN A 267 -28.65 19.87 3.58
C GLN A 267 -28.40 19.17 2.23
N LEU A 268 -27.57 18.13 2.21
CA LEU A 268 -27.21 17.42 0.99
C LEU A 268 -28.32 16.45 0.59
N ASP A 269 -28.84 16.60 -0.63
CA ASP A 269 -29.73 15.62 -1.25
C ASP A 269 -28.89 14.68 -2.14
N ILE A 270 -28.73 13.44 -1.68
CA ILE A 270 -27.88 12.43 -2.34
C ILE A 270 -28.77 11.39 -3.00
N GLN A 271 -28.68 11.34 -4.33
CA GLN A 271 -29.42 10.40 -5.16
C GLN A 271 -28.46 9.67 -6.11
N PHE A 272 -28.66 8.37 -6.26
CA PHE A 272 -27.85 7.53 -7.13
C PHE A 272 -28.67 7.05 -8.32
N VAL A 273 -28.04 7.07 -9.49
CA VAL A 273 -28.56 6.42 -10.70
C VAL A 273 -27.82 5.10 -10.87
N LEU A 274 -28.58 4.00 -10.95
CA LEU A 274 -28.00 2.65 -11.01
C LEU A 274 -27.02 2.50 -12.17
N GLY A 275 -27.37 3.00 -13.35
CA GLY A 275 -26.55 2.82 -14.54
C GLY A 275 -26.41 1.35 -14.92
N SER A 276 -25.35 1.02 -15.66
CA SER A 276 -25.05 -0.36 -16.07
C SER A 276 -23.57 -0.67 -15.87
N SER A 277 -23.27 -1.93 -15.56
CA SER A 277 -21.88 -2.40 -15.49
C SER A 277 -21.19 -2.34 -16.85
N PHE A 278 -19.88 -2.09 -16.86
CA PHE A 278 -19.06 -2.22 -18.06
C PHE A 278 -19.10 -3.63 -18.66
N LYS A 279 -18.98 -3.71 -19.99
CA LYS A 279 -18.63 -4.96 -20.67
C LYS A 279 -17.22 -5.40 -20.23
N PRO A 280 -16.90 -6.71 -20.20
CA PRO A 280 -15.61 -7.20 -19.72
C PRO A 280 -14.39 -6.51 -20.35
N PHE A 281 -14.38 -6.31 -21.67
CA PHE A 281 -13.26 -5.62 -22.33
C PHE A 281 -13.18 -4.13 -22.02
N ASN A 282 -14.32 -3.47 -21.84
CA ASN A 282 -14.36 -2.05 -21.47
C ASN A 282 -13.81 -1.88 -20.05
N GLN A 283 -14.15 -2.79 -19.13
CA GLN A 283 -13.58 -2.81 -17.78
C GLN A 283 -12.07 -3.08 -17.83
N LEU A 284 -11.60 -4.02 -18.66
CA LEU A 284 -10.16 -4.28 -18.79
C LEU A 284 -9.40 -3.08 -19.33
N LEU A 285 -9.93 -2.35 -20.31
CA LEU A 285 -9.37 -1.06 -20.73
C LEU A 285 -9.39 -0.03 -19.59
N GLY A 286 -10.44 -0.04 -18.77
CA GLY A 286 -10.57 0.84 -17.61
C GLY A 286 -9.61 0.55 -16.45
N VAL A 287 -8.97 -0.63 -16.42
CA VAL A 287 -8.18 -1.10 -15.27
C VAL A 287 -6.74 -1.41 -15.63
N PHE A 288 -6.47 -1.93 -16.83
CA PHE A 288 -5.13 -2.40 -17.18
C PHE A 288 -4.21 -1.27 -17.62
N PRO A 289 -2.91 -1.33 -17.23
CA PRO A 289 -1.90 -0.53 -17.88
C PRO A 289 -1.59 -1.07 -19.28
N ALA A 290 -1.03 -0.24 -20.16
CA ALA A 290 -0.64 -0.63 -21.52
C ALA A 290 0.28 -1.87 -21.56
N ALA A 291 1.13 -2.08 -20.55
CA ALA A 291 1.98 -3.26 -20.42
C ALA A 291 1.20 -4.59 -20.37
N SER A 292 -0.06 -4.55 -19.92
CA SER A 292 -0.94 -5.71 -19.84
C SER A 292 -1.91 -5.84 -21.04
N ALA A 293 -1.70 -5.06 -22.10
CA ALA A 293 -2.54 -5.08 -23.30
C ALA A 293 -2.61 -6.46 -23.98
N HIS A 294 -1.63 -7.35 -23.75
CA HIS A 294 -1.64 -8.72 -24.27
C HIS A 294 -2.90 -9.53 -23.85
N ALA A 295 -3.53 -9.17 -22.73
CA ALA A 295 -4.76 -9.79 -22.26
C ALA A 295 -6.03 -9.33 -23.01
N LEU A 296 -5.92 -8.27 -23.82
CA LEU A 296 -6.97 -7.77 -24.69
C LEU A 296 -6.82 -8.29 -26.13
N PRO A 297 -7.91 -8.31 -26.91
CA PRO A 297 -7.84 -8.56 -28.34
C PRO A 297 -6.98 -7.53 -29.09
N GLU A 298 -6.39 -7.93 -30.21
CA GLU A 298 -5.36 -7.15 -30.92
C GLU A 298 -5.77 -5.70 -31.26
N GLN A 299 -7.02 -5.48 -31.70
CA GLN A 299 -7.49 -4.12 -32.03
C GLN A 299 -7.61 -3.22 -30.80
N TYR A 300 -7.96 -3.77 -29.64
CA TYR A 300 -8.04 -3.03 -28.38
C TYR A 300 -6.65 -2.63 -27.87
N ARG A 301 -5.62 -3.44 -28.16
CA ARG A 301 -4.24 -3.14 -27.73
C ARG A 301 -3.76 -1.80 -28.29
N LYS A 302 -4.11 -1.51 -29.55
CA LYS A 302 -3.73 -0.28 -30.24
C LYS A 302 -4.25 0.96 -29.51
N LEU A 303 -5.43 0.88 -28.88
CA LEU A 303 -5.98 2.00 -28.10
C LEU A 303 -5.11 2.36 -26.89
N MET A 304 -4.35 1.41 -26.34
CA MET A 304 -3.49 1.62 -25.18
C MET A 304 -2.04 1.97 -25.54
N SER A 305 -1.60 1.65 -26.75
CA SER A 305 -0.18 1.72 -27.13
C SER A 305 0.14 2.68 -28.27
N ASP A 306 -0.82 2.98 -29.15
CA ASP A 306 -0.60 3.90 -30.27
C ASP A 306 -0.55 5.35 -29.76
N PRO A 307 0.55 6.09 -30.00
CA PRO A 307 0.63 7.51 -29.62
C PRO A 307 -0.46 8.39 -30.23
N ASN A 308 -1.10 7.96 -31.32
CA ASN A 308 -2.20 8.67 -31.97
C ASN A 308 -3.59 8.25 -31.45
N SER A 309 -3.65 7.35 -30.47
CA SER A 309 -4.93 6.92 -29.88
C SER A 309 -5.60 8.11 -29.18
N PRO A 310 -6.91 8.35 -29.40
CA PRO A 310 -7.64 9.44 -28.72
C PRO A 310 -7.75 9.29 -27.20
N ILE A 311 -7.36 8.13 -26.67
CA ILE A 311 -7.38 7.82 -25.24
C ILE A 311 -6.00 7.41 -24.71
N ILE A 312 -4.92 7.75 -25.43
CA ILE A 312 -3.55 7.39 -25.03
C ILE A 312 -3.16 8.02 -23.68
N ASP A 313 -3.72 9.18 -23.36
CA ASP A 313 -3.49 9.91 -22.11
C ASP A 313 -4.00 9.17 -20.86
N PHE A 314 -4.87 8.17 -21.02
CA PHE A 314 -5.27 7.29 -19.91
C PHE A 314 -4.17 6.30 -19.50
N TYR A 315 -3.14 6.10 -20.34
CA TYR A 315 -2.13 5.06 -20.15
C TYR A 315 -0.71 5.64 -20.05
N PRO A 316 -0.41 6.48 -19.04
CA PRO A 316 0.93 6.99 -18.84
C PRO A 316 1.92 5.85 -18.58
N THR A 317 3.14 5.96 -19.14
CA THR A 317 4.22 4.98 -18.92
C THR A 317 4.85 5.09 -17.53
N ASP A 318 4.80 6.27 -16.94
CA ASP A 318 5.26 6.57 -15.59
C ASP A 318 4.28 7.53 -14.91
N PHE A 319 4.13 7.42 -13.59
CA PHE A 319 3.21 8.23 -12.81
C PHE A 319 3.76 8.51 -11.41
N GLU A 320 3.35 9.65 -10.86
CA GLU A 320 3.80 10.07 -9.53
C GLU A 320 3.11 9.21 -8.45
N ILE A 321 3.89 8.73 -7.48
CA ILE A 321 3.37 8.11 -6.26
C ILE A 321 3.58 9.09 -5.11
N ASP A 322 2.47 9.67 -4.63
CA ASP A 322 2.52 10.53 -3.46
C ASP A 322 2.49 9.70 -2.18
N MET A 323 3.60 9.74 -1.46
CA MET A 323 3.79 8.96 -0.25
C MET A 323 2.91 9.43 0.91
N ASN A 324 2.42 10.68 0.92
CA ASN A 324 1.49 11.23 1.91
C ASN A 324 1.83 10.87 3.38
N GLY A 325 3.11 10.92 3.72
CA GLY A 325 3.63 10.57 5.04
C GLY A 325 3.51 9.08 5.42
N LYS A 326 3.45 8.19 4.43
CA LYS A 326 3.55 6.73 4.58
C LYS A 326 4.98 6.26 4.40
N ARG A 327 5.26 5.04 4.89
CA ARG A 327 6.62 4.47 4.86
C ARG A 327 6.92 3.75 3.56
N TYR A 328 5.96 2.97 3.06
CA TYR A 328 6.16 2.08 1.92
C TYR A 328 5.40 2.55 0.69
N SER A 329 6.00 2.47 -0.49
CA SER A 329 5.42 2.96 -1.76
C SER A 329 4.03 2.40 -2.08
N TRP A 330 3.76 1.14 -1.74
CA TRP A 330 2.43 0.52 -1.91
C TRP A 330 1.33 1.12 -1.01
N GLN A 331 1.70 1.94 -0.02
CA GLN A 331 0.77 2.72 0.80
C GLN A 331 0.58 4.14 0.25
N GLY A 332 1.41 4.56 -0.70
CA GLY A 332 1.31 5.83 -1.39
C GLY A 332 0.10 5.87 -2.33
N ILE A 333 -0.21 7.08 -2.77
CA ILE A 333 -1.32 7.37 -3.66
C ILE A 333 -0.77 7.47 -5.08
N ALA A 334 -1.19 6.56 -5.95
CA ALA A 334 -0.87 6.61 -7.37
C ALA A 334 -1.67 7.74 -8.04
N LYS A 335 -0.98 8.78 -8.51
CA LYS A 335 -1.60 9.89 -9.23
C LYS A 335 -1.80 9.53 -10.70
N LEU A 336 -2.82 8.70 -10.94
CA LEU A 336 -3.29 8.36 -12.28
C LEU A 336 -4.43 9.29 -12.71
N PRO A 337 -4.53 9.62 -14.02
CA PRO A 337 -5.69 10.33 -14.55
C PRO A 337 -6.95 9.46 -14.39
N PHE A 338 -8.07 10.10 -14.07
CA PHE A 338 -9.37 9.42 -14.10
C PHE A 338 -9.82 9.21 -15.55
N ILE A 339 -10.38 8.04 -15.83
CA ILE A 339 -10.85 7.69 -17.17
C ILE A 339 -12.19 8.37 -17.42
N ASP A 340 -12.28 9.04 -18.56
CA ASP A 340 -13.56 9.53 -19.10
C ASP A 340 -14.29 8.36 -19.76
N GLU A 341 -15.37 7.92 -19.11
CA GLU A 341 -16.20 6.79 -19.55
C GLU A 341 -16.78 7.02 -20.94
N GLU A 342 -17.32 8.21 -21.22
CA GLU A 342 -17.96 8.50 -22.51
C GLU A 342 -16.94 8.43 -23.64
N ARG A 343 -15.75 9.00 -23.41
CA ARG A 343 -14.66 8.97 -24.39
C ARG A 343 -14.14 7.55 -24.62
N LEU A 344 -13.98 6.76 -23.54
CA LEU A 344 -13.56 5.36 -23.65
C LEU A 344 -14.57 4.54 -24.47
N LEU A 345 -15.86 4.64 -24.13
CA LEU A 345 -16.93 3.88 -24.79
C LEU A 345 -17.09 4.29 -26.26
N ALA A 346 -16.91 5.58 -26.58
CA ALA A 346 -16.96 6.07 -27.96
C ALA A 346 -15.86 5.47 -28.83
N GLU A 347 -14.62 5.35 -28.33
CA GLU A 347 -13.53 4.69 -29.08
C GLU A 347 -13.72 3.18 -29.21
N VAL A 348 -14.23 2.52 -28.16
CA VAL A 348 -14.53 1.08 -28.22
C VAL A 348 -15.62 0.76 -29.24
N ALA A 349 -16.68 1.58 -29.31
CA ALA A 349 -17.78 1.38 -30.27
C ALA A 349 -17.29 1.38 -31.73
N LYS A 350 -16.22 2.13 -32.04
CA LYS A 350 -15.61 2.15 -33.39
C LYS A 350 -14.90 0.87 -33.77
N ILE A 351 -14.55 0.00 -32.82
CA ILE A 351 -13.83 -1.26 -33.08
C ILE A 351 -14.63 -2.51 -32.70
N GLU A 352 -15.74 -2.35 -31.98
CA GLU A 352 -16.55 -3.46 -31.49
C GLU A 352 -17.13 -4.32 -32.62
N HIS A 353 -17.51 -3.72 -33.75
CA HIS A 353 -18.03 -4.42 -34.92
C HIS A 353 -17.02 -5.36 -35.58
N THR A 354 -15.71 -5.18 -35.35
CA THR A 354 -14.67 -6.07 -35.89
C THR A 354 -14.72 -7.48 -35.26
N PHE A 355 -15.41 -7.66 -34.13
CA PHE A 355 -15.55 -8.96 -33.45
C PHE A 355 -16.77 -9.77 -33.87
N GLU A 356 -17.81 -9.13 -34.41
CA GLU A 356 -19.05 -9.81 -34.80
C GLU A 356 -18.86 -10.74 -36.01
N GLY A 357 -17.84 -10.48 -36.84
CA GLY A 357 -17.47 -11.33 -37.97
C GLY A 357 -16.91 -12.71 -37.57
N VAL A 358 -16.27 -12.83 -36.40
CA VAL A 358 -15.60 -14.09 -35.99
C VAL A 358 -16.60 -15.12 -35.44
N ARG A 359 -17.72 -14.68 -34.84
CA ARG A 359 -18.78 -15.59 -34.38
C ARG A 359 -19.51 -16.33 -35.51
N SER A 360 -19.42 -15.81 -36.74
CA SER A 360 -20.13 -16.39 -37.89
C SER A 360 -19.37 -17.55 -38.54
N THR A 361 -18.08 -17.71 -38.24
CA THR A 361 -17.21 -18.72 -38.88
C THR A 361 -16.99 -19.98 -38.05
N GLU A 362 -17.47 -20.03 -36.79
CA GLU A 362 -17.37 -21.23 -35.92
C GLU A 362 -18.65 -22.06 -35.85
N LYS A 363 -19.63 -21.80 -36.74
CA LYS A 363 -20.90 -22.55 -36.86
C LYS A 363 -21.04 -23.33 -38.16
N GLN A 364 -19.95 -23.72 -38.82
CA GLN A 364 -19.99 -24.66 -39.94
C GLN A 364 -19.30 -25.98 -39.60
#